data_AF-A0A3M2CZP4-F1
#
_entry.id   AF-A0A3M2CZP4-F1
#
_cell.length_a   1.000
_cell.length_b   1.000
_cell.length_c   1.000
_cell.angle_alpha   90.00
_cell.angle_beta   90.00
_cell.angle_gamma   90.00
#
_symmetry.space_group_name_H-M   'P 1'
#
loop_
_entity.id
_entity.type
_entity.pdbx_description
1 polymer ?
#
loop_
_entity_poly.entity_id
_entity_poly.type
_entity_poly.pdbx_seq_one_letter_code
_entity_poly.pdbx_strand_id
1 'polypeptide(L)'
;MNIKFGKPSPFTIRSEISQDQRLRVRKISFLLWSLVLIFFAFWNLAIICAPLAKINGFGETASLIYHFFSYVCHQIDARSFHIHDAPFAVCARCFGFYIGFLAGLVIYPFAFKIENQEPLNPIWLFLSVIPTGVDWTLGFLGIWENTHFSRSTTGALLGITCAVFIVPTIAEISSFLAQRKHLRIASKEKIKGK
;
A
#
# COMPACT_ATOMS: atom_id res chain seq x y z
N MET A 1 -30.27 6.25 -47.15
CA MET A 1 -29.18 7.13 -46.63
C MET A 1 -28.55 6.42 -45.44
N ASN A 2 -27.41 5.76 -45.67
CA ASN A 2 -26.81 4.80 -44.73
C ASN A 2 -25.76 5.54 -43.88
N ILE A 3 -26.14 5.97 -42.68
CA ILE A 3 -25.23 6.68 -41.76
C ILE A 3 -24.31 5.63 -41.11
N LYS A 4 -23.10 5.48 -41.64
CA LYS A 4 -22.03 4.73 -40.98
C LYS A 4 -21.60 5.49 -39.72
N PHE A 5 -22.09 5.05 -38.56
CA PHE A 5 -21.47 5.42 -37.28
C PHE A 5 -20.11 4.72 -37.19
N GLY A 6 -19.05 5.43 -37.60
CA GLY A 6 -17.68 5.00 -37.32
C GLY A 6 -17.51 4.90 -35.81
N LYS A 7 -17.08 3.73 -35.31
CA LYS A 7 -16.71 3.59 -33.90
C LYS A 7 -15.60 4.62 -33.61
N PRO A 8 -15.78 5.53 -32.64
CA PRO A 8 -14.76 6.52 -32.34
C PRO A 8 -13.48 5.83 -31.90
N SER A 9 -12.33 6.36 -32.36
CA SER A 9 -11.02 5.83 -31.99
C SER A 9 -10.81 5.95 -30.47
N PRO A 10 -10.07 5.04 -29.82
CA PRO A 10 -9.79 5.11 -28.37
C PRO A 10 -9.18 6.44 -27.93
N PHE A 11 -8.48 7.13 -28.84
CA PHE A 11 -7.83 8.41 -28.60
C PHE A 11 -8.83 9.57 -28.43
N THR A 12 -9.96 9.53 -29.11
CA THR A 12 -10.96 10.61 -29.11
C THR A 12 -11.83 10.63 -27.84
N ILE A 13 -11.91 9.51 -27.10
CA ILE A 13 -12.69 9.43 -25.85
C ILE A 13 -11.93 10.09 -24.68
N ARG A 14 -10.59 10.18 -24.75
CA ARG A 14 -9.76 10.70 -23.66
C ARG A 14 -9.73 12.24 -23.61
N SER A 15 -10.18 12.94 -24.65
CA SER A 15 -10.00 14.40 -24.79
C SER A 15 -10.99 15.28 -24.02
N GLU A 16 -12.08 14.76 -23.45
CA GLU A 16 -13.02 15.60 -22.67
C GLU A 16 -13.50 14.94 -21.36
N ILE A 17 -12.58 14.46 -20.53
CA ILE A 17 -12.92 14.32 -19.10
C ILE A 17 -13.13 15.72 -18.56
N SER A 18 -14.39 16.08 -18.26
CA SER A 18 -14.73 17.40 -17.72
C SER A 18 -13.92 17.70 -16.45
N GLN A 19 -13.63 18.98 -16.20
CA GLN A 19 -12.88 19.40 -15.01
C GLN A 19 -13.53 18.88 -13.72
N ASP A 20 -14.86 18.84 -13.66
CA ASP A 20 -15.61 18.22 -12.56
C ASP A 20 -15.29 16.73 -12.39
N GLN A 21 -15.20 15.96 -13.47
CA GLN A 21 -14.82 14.55 -13.39
C GLN A 21 -13.38 14.39 -12.90
N ARG A 22 -12.42 15.19 -13.39
CA ARG A 22 -11.02 15.16 -12.91
C ARG A 22 -10.93 15.46 -11.42
N LEU A 23 -11.65 16.49 -10.95
CA LEU A 23 -11.71 16.85 -9.53
C LEU A 23 -12.33 15.73 -8.69
N ARG A 24 -13.35 15.04 -9.19
CA ARG A 24 -13.95 13.88 -8.51
C ARG A 24 -12.97 12.72 -8.40
N VAL A 25 -12.28 12.35 -9.49
CA VAL A 25 -11.26 11.29 -9.45
C VAL A 25 -10.19 11.65 -8.42
N ARG A 26 -9.64 12.88 -8.47
CA ARG A 26 -8.64 13.33 -7.51
C ARG A 26 -9.14 13.23 -6.06
N LYS A 27 -10.35 13.72 -5.76
CA LYS A 27 -10.93 13.65 -4.40
C LYS A 27 -11.06 12.20 -3.90
N ILE A 28 -11.54 11.29 -4.76
CA ILE A 28 -11.68 9.87 -4.40
C ILE A 28 -10.30 9.23 -4.23
N SER A 29 -9.34 9.50 -5.12
CA SER A 29 -7.98 8.97 -5.02
C SER A 29 -7.30 9.43 -3.73
N PHE A 30 -7.41 10.71 -3.39
CA PHE A 30 -6.89 11.26 -2.13
C PHE A 30 -7.56 10.61 -0.91
N LEU A 31 -8.88 10.42 -0.93
CA LEU A 31 -9.59 9.75 0.17
C LEU A 31 -9.09 8.32 0.36
N LEU A 32 -9.05 7.53 -0.71
CA LEU A 32 -8.62 6.13 -0.66
C LEU A 32 -7.13 6.02 -0.27
N TRP A 33 -6.27 6.85 -0.82
CA TRP A 33 -4.86 6.94 -0.43
C TRP A 33 -4.72 7.27 1.07
N SER A 34 -5.45 8.26 1.58
CA SER A 34 -5.42 8.63 3.01
C SER A 34 -5.90 7.49 3.91
N LEU A 35 -6.92 6.73 3.49
CA LEU A 35 -7.38 5.56 4.26
C LEU A 35 -6.30 4.48 4.33
N VAL A 36 -5.62 4.19 3.21
CA VAL A 36 -4.50 3.24 3.17
C VAL A 36 -3.33 3.75 4.02
N LEU A 37 -3.00 5.03 3.94
CA LEU A 37 -1.96 5.67 4.74
C LEU A 37 -2.24 5.53 6.24
N ILE A 38 -3.45 5.90 6.67
CA ILE A 38 -3.86 5.81 8.09
C ILE A 38 -3.84 4.37 8.57
N PHE A 39 -4.33 3.43 7.75
CA PHE A 39 -4.30 2.01 8.08
C PHE A 39 -2.86 1.52 8.31
N PHE A 40 -1.93 1.82 7.41
CA PHE A 40 -0.53 1.38 7.56
C PHE A 40 0.21 2.15 8.67
N ALA A 41 -0.16 3.40 8.95
CA ALA A 41 0.36 4.14 10.11
C ALA A 41 -0.09 3.46 11.42
N PHE A 42 -1.37 3.13 11.54
CA PHE A 42 -1.91 2.40 12.68
C PHE A 42 -1.30 1.00 12.81
N TRP A 43 -1.11 0.30 11.69
CA TRP A 43 -0.48 -1.03 11.65
C TRP A 43 0.95 -1.00 12.22
N ASN A 44 1.78 -0.05 11.77
CA ASN A 44 3.14 0.13 12.29
C ASN A 44 3.15 0.57 13.75
N LEU A 45 2.22 1.43 14.16
CA LEU A 45 2.07 1.83 15.55
C LEU A 45 1.72 0.62 16.43
N ALA A 46 0.77 -0.22 16.01
CA ALA A 46 0.38 -1.42 16.73
C ALA A 46 1.56 -2.41 16.94
N ILE A 47 2.45 -2.55 15.94
CA ILE A 47 3.66 -3.37 16.06
C ILE A 47 4.57 -2.89 17.21
N ILE A 48 4.72 -1.56 17.34
CA ILE A 48 5.55 -0.90 18.35
C ILE A 48 4.83 -0.87 19.72
N CYS A 49 3.50 -0.80 19.73
CA CYS A 49 2.72 -0.82 20.95
C CYS A 49 2.85 -2.14 21.73
N ALA A 50 3.15 -3.28 21.09
CA ALA A 50 3.32 -4.56 21.79
C ALA A 50 4.46 -4.53 22.82
N PRO A 51 5.72 -4.18 22.46
CA PRO A 51 6.77 -4.07 23.46
C PRO A 51 6.54 -2.95 24.45
N LEU A 52 5.97 -1.81 24.03
CA LEU A 52 5.63 -0.70 24.94
C LEU A 52 4.59 -1.12 26.00
N ALA A 53 3.56 -1.87 25.62
CA ALA A 53 2.57 -2.40 26.55
C ALA A 53 3.23 -3.38 27.54
N LYS A 54 4.12 -4.26 27.05
CA LYS A 54 4.84 -5.23 27.88
C LYS A 54 5.68 -4.55 28.95
N ILE A 55 6.52 -3.57 28.58
CA ILE A 55 7.43 -2.92 29.53
C ILE A 55 6.71 -2.01 30.55
N ASN A 56 5.50 -1.52 30.22
CA ASN A 56 4.71 -0.67 31.11
C ASN A 56 3.73 -1.49 31.99
N GLY A 57 3.84 -2.82 32.01
CA GLY A 57 3.03 -3.70 32.86
C GLY A 57 1.64 -4.05 32.29
N PHE A 58 1.33 -3.66 31.06
CA PHE A 58 0.06 -4.02 30.38
C PHE A 58 0.18 -5.38 29.67
N GLY A 59 0.44 -6.44 30.44
CA GLY A 59 0.73 -7.78 29.92
C GLY A 59 -0.38 -8.38 29.04
N GLU A 60 -1.65 -8.21 29.43
CA GLU A 60 -2.80 -8.68 28.64
C GLU A 60 -2.89 -8.00 27.27
N THR A 61 -2.77 -6.67 27.25
CA THR A 61 -2.74 -5.88 26.01
C THR A 61 -1.59 -6.31 25.11
N ALA A 62 -0.39 -6.47 25.67
CA ALA A 62 0.77 -6.94 24.92
C ALA A 62 0.52 -8.32 24.30
N SER A 63 0.01 -9.28 25.09
CA SER A 63 -0.32 -10.63 24.64
C SER A 63 -1.33 -10.64 23.49
N LEU A 64 -2.38 -9.80 23.58
CA LEU A 64 -3.37 -9.65 22.51
C LEU A 64 -2.72 -9.16 21.21
N ILE A 65 -1.83 -8.17 21.29
CA ILE A 65 -1.15 -7.64 20.12
C ILE A 65 -0.20 -8.70 19.53
N TYR A 66 0.62 -9.38 20.34
CA TYR A 66 1.49 -10.46 19.85
C TYR A 66 0.66 -11.57 19.21
N HIS A 67 -0.44 -12.00 19.83
CA HIS A 67 -1.30 -13.04 19.26
C HIS A 67 -1.87 -12.61 17.91
N PHE A 68 -2.36 -11.37 17.78
CA PHE A 68 -2.84 -10.84 16.50
C PHE A 68 -1.76 -10.87 15.40
N PHE A 69 -0.53 -10.44 15.72
CA PHE A 69 0.56 -10.44 14.74
C PHE A 69 1.17 -11.83 14.46
N SER A 70 0.88 -12.83 15.29
CA SER A 70 1.37 -14.21 15.08
C SER A 70 0.79 -14.85 13.81
N TYR A 71 -0.39 -14.40 13.36
CA TYR A 71 -1.01 -14.85 12.10
C TYR A 71 -0.25 -14.36 10.85
N VAL A 72 0.57 -13.31 10.96
CA VAL A 72 1.32 -12.72 9.83
C VAL A 72 2.83 -12.86 9.98
N CYS A 73 3.33 -13.12 11.19
CA CYS A 73 4.75 -13.21 11.47
C CYS A 73 5.05 -14.29 12.52
N HIS A 74 6.14 -15.02 12.31
CA HIS A 74 6.61 -16.04 13.26
C HIS A 74 7.18 -15.47 14.56
N GLN A 75 7.41 -14.14 14.64
CA GLN A 75 7.86 -13.45 15.87
C GLN A 75 9.12 -14.03 16.51
N ILE A 76 10.04 -14.58 15.70
CA ILE A 76 11.31 -15.13 16.19
C ILE A 76 12.09 -14.01 16.89
N ASP A 77 12.24 -14.12 18.21
CA ASP A 77 12.81 -13.09 19.08
C ASP A 77 14.18 -12.59 18.57
N ALA A 78 15.12 -13.52 18.31
CA ALA A 78 16.44 -13.23 17.76
C ALA A 78 16.45 -12.53 16.38
N ARG A 79 15.29 -12.40 15.71
CA ARG A 79 15.14 -11.73 14.41
C ARG A 79 14.28 -10.47 14.48
N SER A 80 13.80 -10.10 15.66
CA SER A 80 12.97 -8.92 15.91
C SER A 80 13.79 -7.74 16.39
N PHE A 81 13.30 -6.52 16.17
CA PHE A 81 13.81 -5.37 16.91
C PHE A 81 13.27 -5.41 18.34
N HIS A 82 13.95 -4.75 19.29
CA HIS A 82 13.53 -4.72 20.69
C HIS A 82 13.40 -3.29 21.20
N ILE A 83 12.48 -3.11 22.15
CA ILE A 83 12.47 -1.98 23.08
C ILE A 83 12.74 -2.58 24.45
N HIS A 84 13.88 -2.24 25.04
CA HIS A 84 14.43 -2.95 26.21
C HIS A 84 14.52 -4.46 25.95
N ASP A 85 13.89 -5.28 26.78
CA ASP A 85 13.84 -6.75 26.73
C ASP A 85 12.60 -7.28 25.98
N ALA A 86 11.82 -6.39 25.36
CA ALA A 86 10.60 -6.75 24.66
C ALA A 86 10.77 -6.64 23.14
N PRO A 87 10.55 -7.73 22.37
CA PRO A 87 10.61 -7.68 20.92
C PRO A 87 9.42 -6.91 20.33
N PHE A 88 9.57 -6.37 19.12
CA PHE A 88 8.45 -5.87 18.34
C PHE A 88 7.47 -7.01 18.04
N ALA A 89 6.21 -6.67 17.74
CA ALA A 89 5.19 -7.68 17.41
C ALA A 89 5.47 -8.45 16.11
N VAL A 90 6.49 -8.07 15.33
CA VAL A 90 6.93 -8.77 14.12
C VAL A 90 8.45 -8.70 14.00
N CYS A 91 9.04 -9.60 13.20
CA CYS A 91 10.48 -9.61 12.94
C CYS A 91 10.93 -8.37 12.15
N ALA A 92 12.25 -8.09 12.18
CA ALA A 92 12.87 -6.93 11.53
C ALA A 92 12.56 -6.83 10.02
N ARG A 93 12.40 -7.97 9.32
CA ARG A 93 12.04 -8.00 7.89
C ARG A 93 10.61 -7.53 7.65
N CYS A 94 9.65 -8.07 8.41
CA CYS A 94 8.25 -7.69 8.32
C CYS A 94 8.07 -6.22 8.70
N PHE A 95 8.71 -5.78 9.79
CA PHE A 95 8.69 -4.38 10.17
C PHE A 95 9.28 -3.49 9.07
N GLY A 96 10.43 -3.87 8.51
CA GLY A 96 11.04 -3.20 7.35
C GLY A 96 10.07 -3.03 6.18
N PHE A 97 9.38 -4.10 5.78
CA PHE A 97 8.35 -4.04 4.74
C PHE A 97 7.23 -3.07 5.08
N TYR A 98 6.65 -3.14 6.28
CA TYR A 98 5.53 -2.29 6.66
C TYR A 98 5.91 -0.81 6.79
N ILE A 99 7.08 -0.49 7.36
CA ILE A 99 7.55 0.88 7.48
C ILE A 99 8.00 1.43 6.13
N GLY A 100 8.61 0.61 5.28
CA GLY A 100 8.96 0.95 3.91
C GLY A 100 7.73 1.24 3.05
N PHE A 101 6.68 0.42 3.17
CA PHE A 101 5.40 0.68 2.50
C PHE A 101 4.78 2.00 2.95
N LEU A 102 4.76 2.26 4.26
CA LEU A 102 4.29 3.54 4.80
C LEU A 102 5.12 4.72 4.28
N ALA A 103 6.44 4.59 4.28
CA ALA A 103 7.34 5.61 3.73
C ALA A 103 7.07 5.87 2.25
N GLY A 104 6.88 4.81 1.46
CA GLY A 104 6.51 4.92 0.05
C GLY A 104 5.19 5.68 -0.15
N LEU A 105 4.17 5.41 0.66
CA LEU A 105 2.90 6.15 0.61
C LEU A 105 3.07 7.64 0.96
N VAL A 106 3.88 7.96 1.96
CA VAL A 106 4.16 9.35 2.37
C VAL A 106 4.95 10.10 1.30
N ILE A 107 5.95 9.45 0.70
CA ILE A 107 6.84 10.05 -0.31
C ILE A 107 6.13 10.21 -1.66
N TYR A 108 5.22 9.29 -2.01
CA TYR A 108 4.55 9.26 -3.31
C TYR A 108 4.00 10.61 -3.79
N PRO A 109 3.19 11.39 -3.02
CA PRO A 109 2.63 12.67 -3.48
C PRO A 109 3.67 13.76 -3.77
N PHE A 110 4.90 13.61 -3.27
CA PHE A 110 6.01 14.54 -3.55
C PHE A 110 6.74 14.19 -4.86
N ALA A 111 6.67 12.93 -5.30
CA ALA A 111 7.30 12.46 -6.54
C ALA A 111 6.30 12.36 -7.71
N PHE A 112 5.03 12.05 -7.43
CA PHE A 112 4.00 11.75 -8.42
C PHE A 112 2.65 12.35 -8.03
N LYS A 113 1.77 12.53 -9.02
CA LYS A 113 0.37 12.94 -8.77
C LYS A 113 -0.46 11.73 -8.32
N ILE A 114 -1.27 11.89 -7.27
CA ILE A 114 -2.11 10.80 -6.73
C ILE A 114 -3.18 10.35 -7.74
N GLU A 115 -3.64 11.24 -8.62
CA GLU A 115 -4.58 10.90 -9.69
C GLU A 115 -3.92 10.25 -10.92
N ASN A 116 -2.60 10.06 -10.93
CA ASN A 116 -1.92 9.38 -12.03
C ASN A 116 -2.24 7.88 -12.01
N GLN A 117 -2.68 7.35 -13.16
CA GLN A 117 -3.07 5.95 -13.33
C GLN A 117 -1.97 5.10 -13.95
N GLU A 118 -0.92 5.71 -14.49
CA GLU A 118 0.15 5.00 -15.19
C GLU A 118 1.14 4.43 -14.15
N PRO A 119 1.17 3.11 -13.90
CA PRO A 119 2.15 2.52 -13.01
C PRO A 119 3.54 2.52 -13.65
N LEU A 120 4.57 2.37 -12.82
CA LEU A 120 5.92 2.09 -13.33
C LEU A 120 5.96 0.72 -14.04
N ASN A 121 7.03 0.48 -14.81
CA ASN A 121 7.22 -0.82 -15.44
C ASN A 121 7.24 -1.95 -14.38
N PRO A 122 6.37 -2.98 -14.47
CA PRO A 122 6.27 -4.07 -13.50
C PRO A 122 7.60 -4.78 -13.19
N ILE A 123 8.60 -4.69 -14.07
CA ILE A 123 9.95 -5.23 -13.82
C ILE A 123 10.54 -4.73 -12.49
N TRP A 124 10.26 -3.48 -12.09
CA TRP A 124 10.75 -2.92 -10.82
C TRP A 124 10.21 -3.66 -9.60
N LEU A 125 8.95 -4.12 -9.66
CA LEU A 125 8.36 -4.94 -8.60
C LEU A 125 9.11 -6.27 -8.48
N PHE A 126 9.34 -6.97 -9.60
CA PHE A 126 10.10 -8.22 -9.60
C PHE A 126 11.54 -8.02 -9.12
N LEU A 127 12.22 -6.96 -9.56
CA LEU A 127 13.57 -6.64 -9.12
C LEU A 127 13.63 -6.36 -7.61
N SER A 128 12.62 -5.69 -7.04
CA SER A 128 12.57 -5.42 -5.59
C SER A 128 12.40 -6.67 -4.71
N VAL A 129 11.87 -7.77 -5.26
CA VAL A 129 11.74 -9.04 -4.55
C VAL A 129 13.10 -9.73 -4.41
N ILE A 130 14.01 -9.51 -5.35
CA ILE A 130 15.31 -10.20 -5.39
C ILE A 130 16.12 -9.94 -4.12
N PRO A 131 16.36 -8.70 -3.63
CA PRO A 131 17.17 -8.47 -2.44
C PRO A 131 16.62 -9.15 -1.18
N THR A 132 15.30 -9.12 -0.96
CA THR A 132 14.69 -9.76 0.22
C THR A 132 14.70 -11.28 0.10
N GLY A 133 14.49 -11.82 -1.10
CA GLY A 133 14.58 -13.26 -1.37
C GLY A 133 16.01 -13.79 -1.19
N VAL A 134 17.01 -13.04 -1.66
CA VAL A 134 18.43 -13.36 -1.48
C VAL A 134 18.82 -13.28 0.00
N ASP A 135 18.48 -12.20 0.71
CA ASP A 135 18.73 -12.08 2.16
C ASP A 135 18.13 -13.27 2.92
N TRP A 136 16.86 -13.61 2.65
CA TRP A 136 16.22 -14.75 3.30
C TRP A 136 16.90 -16.09 2.97
N THR A 137 17.22 -16.33 1.69
CA THR A 137 17.79 -17.61 1.24
C THR A 137 19.20 -17.83 1.79
N LEU A 138 20.06 -16.81 1.75
CA LEU A 138 21.42 -16.91 2.28
C LEU A 138 21.43 -17.15 3.80
N GLY A 139 20.50 -16.52 4.52
CA GLY A 139 20.29 -16.78 5.95
C GLY A 139 19.77 -18.17 6.26
N PHE A 140 18.83 -18.66 5.45
CA PHE A 140 18.27 -20.00 5.60
C PHE A 140 19.32 -21.09 5.36
N LEU A 141 20.20 -20.90 4.37
CA LEU A 141 21.28 -21.84 4.06
C LEU A 141 22.49 -21.74 5.02
N GLY A 142 22.48 -20.78 5.95
CA GLY A 142 23.61 -20.55 6.87
C GLY A 142 24.87 -20.00 6.18
N ILE A 143 24.75 -19.52 4.94
CA ILE A 143 25.86 -18.94 4.17
C ILE A 143 26.21 -17.55 4.72
N TRP A 144 25.20 -16.83 5.23
CA TRP A 144 25.33 -15.49 5.76
C TRP A 144 24.39 -15.29 6.94
N GLU A 145 24.90 -14.80 8.08
CA GLU A 145 24.02 -14.37 9.16
C GLU A 145 23.41 -13.01 8.85
N ASN A 146 22.13 -12.98 8.46
CA ASN A 146 21.47 -11.70 8.23
C ASN A 146 21.46 -10.88 9.52
N THR A 147 21.66 -9.58 9.40
CA THR A 147 21.55 -8.66 10.53
C THR A 147 20.13 -8.08 10.58
N HIS A 148 19.73 -7.49 11.70
CA HIS A 148 18.44 -6.77 11.74
C HIS A 148 18.38 -5.67 10.67
N PHE A 149 19.52 -5.05 10.36
CA PHE A 149 19.66 -4.03 9.33
C PHE A 149 19.49 -4.59 7.91
N SER A 150 20.12 -5.72 7.56
CA SER A 150 19.95 -6.31 6.23
C SER A 150 18.50 -6.79 6.01
N ARG A 151 17.91 -7.39 7.05
CA ARG A 151 16.50 -7.83 7.04
C ARG A 151 15.54 -6.66 6.83
N SER A 152 15.73 -5.57 7.57
CA SER A 152 14.82 -4.42 7.51
C SER A 152 14.97 -3.62 6.22
N THR A 153 16.20 -3.42 5.73
CA THR A 153 16.47 -2.67 4.50
C THR A 153 15.95 -3.38 3.26
N THR A 154 16.21 -4.69 3.12
CA THR A 154 15.69 -5.48 2.00
C THR A 154 14.16 -5.59 2.04
N GLY A 155 13.57 -5.73 3.24
CA GLY A 155 12.13 -5.64 3.42
C GLY A 155 11.56 -4.28 3.03
N ALA A 156 12.19 -3.19 3.46
CA ALA A 156 11.76 -1.83 3.19
C ALA A 156 11.81 -1.48 1.70
N LEU A 157 12.82 -1.94 0.98
CA LEU A 157 12.91 -1.77 -0.47
C LEU A 157 11.68 -2.36 -1.19
N LEU A 158 11.30 -3.59 -0.82
CA LEU A 158 10.09 -4.22 -1.36
C LEU A 158 8.83 -3.45 -0.94
N GLY A 159 8.73 -3.03 0.33
CA GLY A 159 7.61 -2.23 0.83
C GLY A 159 7.41 -0.92 0.07
N ILE A 160 8.48 -0.14 -0.11
CA ILE A 160 8.47 1.12 -0.88
C ILE A 160 8.00 0.84 -2.31
N THR A 161 8.55 -0.19 -2.94
CA THR A 161 8.18 -0.56 -4.31
C THR A 161 6.69 -0.91 -4.41
N CYS A 162 6.17 -1.73 -3.50
CA CYS A 162 4.74 -2.06 -3.46
C CYS A 162 3.86 -0.81 -3.30
N ALA A 163 4.27 0.17 -2.48
CA ALA A 163 3.52 1.43 -2.34
C ALA A 163 3.49 2.25 -3.64
N VAL A 164 4.58 2.27 -4.41
CA VAL A 164 4.60 2.95 -5.71
C VAL A 164 3.66 2.32 -6.73
N PHE A 165 3.40 1.01 -6.64
CA PHE A 165 2.42 0.32 -7.49
C PHE A 165 0.98 0.41 -6.98
N ILE A 166 0.75 0.50 -5.66
CA ILE A 166 -0.61 0.54 -5.11
C ILE A 166 -1.32 1.87 -5.44
N VAL A 167 -0.61 3.00 -5.46
CA VAL A 167 -1.25 4.32 -5.64
C VAL A 167 -1.83 4.51 -7.05
N PRO A 168 -1.15 4.14 -8.15
CA PRO A 168 -1.77 4.12 -9.48
C PRO A 168 -3.02 3.24 -9.55
N THR A 169 -3.01 2.07 -8.90
CA THR A 169 -4.19 1.19 -8.82
C THR A 169 -5.34 1.86 -8.07
N ILE A 170 -5.06 2.60 -6.99
CA ILE A 170 -6.06 3.43 -6.29
C ILE A 170 -6.63 4.49 -7.23
N ALA A 171 -5.80 5.13 -8.06
CA ALA A 171 -6.25 6.13 -9.03
C ALA A 171 -7.14 5.52 -10.13
N GLU A 172 -6.80 4.31 -10.58
CA GLU A 172 -7.60 3.55 -11.54
C GLU A 172 -8.98 3.21 -10.96
N ILE A 173 -9.02 2.64 -9.74
CA ILE A 173 -10.26 2.35 -9.01
C ILE A 173 -11.10 3.63 -8.82
N SER A 174 -10.47 4.74 -8.48
CA SER A 174 -11.13 6.03 -8.30
C SER A 174 -11.82 6.51 -9.59
N SER A 175 -11.20 6.27 -10.75
CA SER A 175 -11.79 6.59 -12.04
C SER A 175 -13.03 5.75 -12.34
N PHE A 176 -12.98 4.45 -12.05
CA PHE A 176 -14.13 3.55 -12.20
C PHE A 176 -15.29 3.95 -11.27
N LEU A 177 -14.99 4.33 -10.02
CA LEU A 177 -16.00 4.79 -9.06
C LEU A 177 -16.63 6.12 -9.49
N ALA A 178 -15.83 7.07 -9.97
CA ALA A 178 -16.32 8.34 -10.49
C ALA A 178 -17.26 8.14 -11.68
N GLN A 179 -16.87 7.28 -12.64
CA GLN A 179 -17.66 6.97 -13.83
C GLN A 179 -19.00 6.28 -13.47
N ARG A 180 -19.00 5.30 -12.55
CA ARG A 180 -20.22 4.65 -12.08
C ARG A 180 -21.20 5.62 -11.42
N LYS A 181 -20.70 6.58 -10.64
CA LYS A 181 -21.55 7.59 -10.01
C LYS A 181 -22.20 8.50 -11.06
N HIS A 182 -21.46 8.90 -12.09
CA HIS A 182 -21.99 9.70 -13.19
C HIS A 182 -23.14 8.98 -13.92
N LEU A 183 -22.94 7.70 -14.27
CA LEU A 183 -23.98 6.90 -14.95
C LEU A 183 -25.26 6.75 -14.11
N ARG A 184 -25.12 6.57 -12.78
CA ARG A 184 -26.26 6.49 -11.85
C ARG A 184 -27.04 7.80 -11.70
N ILE A 185 -26.36 8.95 -11.79
CA ILE A 185 -27.02 10.26 -11.74
C ILE A 185 -27.80 10.49 -13.04
N ALA A 186 -27.16 10.27 -14.19
CA ALA A 186 -27.79 10.41 -15.49
C ALA A 186 -29.02 9.49 -15.66
N SER A 187 -28.97 8.26 -15.13
CA SER A 187 -30.12 7.35 -15.16
C SER A 187 -31.29 7.85 -14.29
N LYS A 188 -31.01 8.44 -13.11
CA LYS A 188 -32.04 8.98 -12.22
C LYS A 188 -32.71 10.24 -12.79
N GLU A 189 -31.94 11.11 -13.43
CA GLU A 189 -32.47 12.31 -14.09
C GLU A 189 -33.37 11.93 -15.27
N LYS A 190 -32.98 10.93 -16.07
CA LYS A 190 -33.80 10.40 -17.16
C LYS A 190 -35.13 9.79 -16.69
N ILE A 191 -35.18 9.24 -15.47
CA ILE A 191 -36.41 8.71 -14.86
C ILE A 191 -37.30 9.85 -14.36
N LYS A 192 -36.74 10.91 -13.77
CA LYS A 192 -37.50 12.05 -13.24
C LYS A 192 -38.04 13.01 -14.31
N GLY A 193 -37.40 13.07 -15.48
CA GLY A 193 -37.83 13.89 -16.61
C GLY A 193 -38.85 13.22 -17.54
N LYS A 194 -39.32 12.02 -17.20
CA LYS A 194 -40.46 11.34 -17.80
C LYS A 194 -41.63 11.37 -16.84
#